data_AF-A0A949Y9U5-F1
#
_entry.id   AF-A0A949Y9U5-F1
#
_cell.length_a   1.000
_cell.length_b   1.000
_cell.length_c   1.000
_cell.angle_alpha   90.00
_cell.angle_beta   90.00
_cell.angle_gamma   90.00
#
_symmetry.space_group_name_H-M   'P 1'
#
loop_
_entity.id
_entity.type
_entity.pdbx_description
1 polymer ?
#
loop_
_entity_poly.entity_id
_entity_poly.type
_entity_poly.pdbx_seq_one_letter_code
_entity_poly.pdbx_strand_id
1 'polypeptide(L)'
;MLLTNSLACLKVWRVRFGHLGALIFLLVSCEKMASTGDKNPVPKDAVRVLFTYSSEKEDWVNEVTATFNQDGYKTKAGKQIYVDAIAEGSGECIDKIINDSQKADLVSPASEVFVRLGNTEGRAKLGREVIGPTKNLVLSPVVIGIWEPMAKALGWPDKPIGWSDILGLATDNQGWATHGHPEWGKFKFGHTHPEYSNSGLVSLFAIAYAAVGKTTSLEINDLIDPKVGDFIKGIENSVLH
;
A
#
# COMPACT_ATOMS: atom_id res chain seq x y z
N MET A 1 -10.05 -3.52 -23.21
CA MET A 1 -10.77 -2.39 -23.86
C MET A 1 -11.53 -1.64 -22.79
N LEU A 2 -10.91 -0.61 -22.23
CA LEU A 2 -11.50 0.45 -21.40
C LEU A 2 -10.52 1.62 -21.52
N LEU A 3 -10.80 2.47 -22.50
CA LEU A 3 -10.10 3.71 -22.77
C LEU A 3 -10.85 4.81 -22.01
N THR A 4 -10.21 5.42 -21.01
CA THR A 4 -10.64 6.71 -20.47
C THR A 4 -9.67 7.77 -20.99
N ASN A 5 -10.11 8.45 -22.06
CA ASN A 5 -9.50 9.68 -22.53
C ASN A 5 -9.82 10.80 -21.53
N SER A 6 -8.79 11.41 -20.93
CA SER A 6 -8.91 12.75 -20.37
C SER A 6 -8.01 13.69 -21.17
N LEU A 7 -8.65 14.52 -21.98
CA LEU A 7 -8.03 15.64 -22.70
C LEU A 7 -7.95 16.82 -21.74
N ALA A 8 -6.75 17.18 -21.31
CA ALA A 8 -6.50 18.48 -20.68
C ALA A 8 -5.11 19.02 -21.04
N CYS A 9 -5.12 20.09 -21.85
CA CYS A 9 -4.08 21.13 -21.97
C CYS A 9 -2.73 20.79 -22.64
N LEU A 10 -2.72 20.55 -23.95
CA LEU A 10 -1.56 20.94 -24.78
C LEU A 10 -1.62 22.45 -25.06
N LYS A 11 -0.82 23.25 -24.34
CA LYS A 11 -0.42 24.60 -24.81
C LYS A 11 0.97 24.48 -25.44
N VAL A 12 1.00 24.20 -26.74
CA VAL A 12 2.24 24.25 -27.54
C VAL A 12 2.59 25.70 -27.81
N TRP A 13 3.66 26.21 -27.21
CA TRP A 13 4.25 27.47 -27.62
C TRP A 13 5.16 27.23 -28.83
N ARG A 14 4.73 27.67 -30.02
CA ARG A 14 5.59 27.68 -31.21
C ARG A 14 6.58 28.83 -31.11
N VAL A 15 7.83 28.54 -30.75
CA VAL A 15 8.94 29.48 -30.94
C VAL A 15 9.61 29.17 -32.28
N ARG A 16 9.49 30.08 -33.25
CA ARG A 16 10.28 30.09 -34.48
C ARG A 16 11.53 30.91 -34.22
N PHE A 17 12.72 30.31 -34.13
CA PHE A 17 13.99 30.98 -34.44
C PHE A 17 15.03 29.99 -34.97
N GLY A 18 15.85 30.47 -35.91
CA GLY A 18 16.71 29.69 -36.79
C GLY A 18 18.02 29.20 -36.20
N HIS A 19 18.73 28.48 -37.08
CA HIS A 19 20.02 27.79 -36.94
C HIS A 19 20.98 28.30 -35.85
N LEU A 20 21.17 27.53 -34.78
CA LEU A 20 22.46 27.00 -34.29
C LEU A 20 22.21 26.15 -33.03
N GLY A 21 22.94 25.05 -32.88
CA GLY A 21 22.65 23.99 -31.91
C GLY A 21 22.73 24.39 -30.43
N ALA A 22 21.78 23.89 -29.65
CA ALA A 22 21.89 23.73 -28.20
C ALA A 22 21.10 22.49 -27.78
N LEU A 23 21.78 21.52 -27.15
CA LEU A 23 21.15 20.41 -26.45
C LEU A 23 20.36 20.97 -25.26
N ILE A 24 19.04 20.79 -25.28
CA ILE A 24 18.16 21.10 -24.15
C ILE A 24 17.87 19.79 -23.42
N PHE A 25 18.43 19.63 -22.23
CA PHE A 25 18.01 18.62 -21.26
C PHE A 25 16.60 18.97 -20.77
N LEU A 26 15.59 18.17 -21.14
CA LEU A 26 14.25 18.25 -20.57
C LEU A 26 14.27 17.51 -19.22
N LEU A 27 14.45 18.27 -18.14
CA LEU A 27 14.12 17.79 -16.80
C LEU A 27 12.59 17.71 -16.68
N VAL A 28 12.05 16.51 -16.77
CA VAL A 28 10.67 16.24 -16.37
C VAL A 28 10.65 16.20 -14.85
N SER A 29 10.45 17.37 -14.24
CA SER A 29 10.12 17.45 -12.82
C SER A 29 8.65 17.04 -12.67
N CYS A 30 8.40 15.89 -12.06
CA CYS A 30 7.06 15.50 -11.66
C CYS A 30 6.70 16.32 -10.41
N GLU A 31 6.21 17.54 -10.60
CA GLU A 31 5.51 18.25 -9.54
C GLU A 31 4.29 17.41 -9.19
N LYS A 32 4.26 16.87 -7.97
CA LYS A 32 3.02 16.38 -7.35
C LYS A 32 2.01 17.51 -7.46
N MET A 33 1.04 17.37 -8.37
CA MET A 33 -0.18 18.16 -8.29
C MET A 33 -0.80 17.85 -6.94
N ALA A 34 -0.67 18.80 -6.01
CA ALA A 34 -1.49 18.82 -4.82
C ALA A 34 -2.94 18.73 -5.29
N SER A 35 -3.68 17.74 -4.79
CA SER A 35 -5.09 17.60 -5.11
C SER A 35 -5.79 18.92 -4.76
N THR A 36 -6.36 19.55 -5.78
CA THR A 36 -7.31 20.64 -5.60
C THR A 36 -8.63 20.03 -5.17
N GLY A 37 -8.66 19.47 -3.96
CA GLY A 37 -9.90 19.20 -3.25
C GLY A 37 -10.45 20.55 -2.78
N ASP A 38 -11.65 20.89 -3.25
CA ASP A 38 -12.36 22.11 -2.91
C ASP A 38 -12.43 22.27 -1.39
N LYS A 39 -11.62 23.16 -0.83
CA LYS A 39 -11.54 23.38 0.62
C LYS A 39 -12.71 24.27 1.01
N ASN A 40 -13.85 23.66 1.33
CA ASN A 40 -14.80 24.32 2.22
C ASN A 40 -14.00 24.82 3.44
N PRO A 41 -14.02 26.13 3.75
CA PRO A 41 -13.22 26.66 4.84
C PRO A 41 -13.65 26.00 6.15
N VAL A 42 -12.68 25.47 6.89
CA VAL A 42 -12.91 24.84 8.21
C VAL A 42 -13.69 25.81 9.09
N PRO A 43 -14.88 25.44 9.61
CA PRO A 43 -15.64 26.33 10.48
C PRO A 43 -14.85 26.65 11.75
N LYS A 44 -14.76 27.93 12.12
CA LYS A 44 -13.92 28.41 13.23
C LYS A 44 -14.21 27.73 14.58
N ASP A 45 -15.46 27.36 14.83
CA ASP A 45 -15.92 26.74 16.08
C ASP A 45 -16.22 25.24 15.95
N ALA A 46 -15.72 24.59 14.89
CA ALA A 46 -15.92 23.16 14.68
C ALA A 46 -15.21 22.31 15.73
N VAL A 47 -15.83 21.18 16.07
CA VAL A 47 -15.15 20.06 16.73
C VAL A 47 -14.35 19.34 15.66
N ARG A 48 -13.02 19.40 15.76
CA ARG A 48 -12.13 18.71 14.83
C ARG A 48 -11.93 17.27 15.27
N VAL A 49 -11.98 16.36 14.30
CA VAL A 49 -11.70 14.94 14.46
C VAL A 49 -10.53 14.59 13.57
N LEU A 50 -9.39 14.25 14.16
CA LEU A 50 -8.24 13.77 13.42
C LEU A 50 -8.42 12.29 13.10
N PHE A 51 -8.54 11.97 11.81
CA PHE A 51 -8.66 10.61 11.31
C PHE A 51 -7.40 10.20 10.55
N THR A 52 -6.63 9.27 11.09
CA THR A 52 -5.44 8.72 10.43
C THR A 52 -5.76 7.36 9.84
N TYR A 53 -5.31 7.10 8.61
CA TYR A 53 -5.71 5.88 7.92
C TYR A 53 -4.65 5.43 6.90
N SER A 54 -4.67 4.14 6.57
CA SER A 54 -3.74 3.61 5.58
C SER A 54 -3.98 4.21 4.19
N SER A 55 -2.91 4.67 3.53
CA SER A 55 -2.94 5.24 2.18
C SER A 55 -3.65 4.38 1.12
N GLU A 56 -3.73 3.07 1.31
CA GLU A 56 -4.53 2.14 0.49
C GLU A 56 -6.03 2.52 0.39
N LYS A 57 -6.53 3.39 1.29
CA LYS A 57 -7.92 3.86 1.32
C LYS A 57 -8.10 5.30 0.87
N GLU A 58 -7.02 5.98 0.44
CA GLU A 58 -6.98 7.44 0.26
C GLU A 58 -8.10 7.99 -0.62
N ASP A 59 -8.27 7.45 -1.83
CA ASP A 59 -9.30 7.95 -2.74
C ASP A 59 -10.71 7.86 -2.13
N TRP A 60 -11.04 6.69 -1.56
CA TRP A 60 -12.33 6.46 -0.93
C TRP A 60 -12.54 7.31 0.33
N VAL A 61 -11.54 7.39 1.21
CA VAL A 61 -11.63 8.17 2.45
C VAL A 61 -11.74 9.66 2.14
N ASN A 62 -11.01 10.16 1.14
CA ASN A 62 -11.10 11.55 0.71
C ASN A 62 -12.52 11.87 0.21
N GLU A 63 -13.11 11.01 -0.61
CA GLU A 63 -14.47 11.19 -1.14
C GLU A 63 -15.52 11.24 -0.02
N VAL A 64 -15.52 10.25 0.88
CA VAL A 64 -16.53 10.17 1.95
C VAL A 64 -16.33 11.26 3.00
N THR A 65 -15.08 11.66 3.27
CA THR A 65 -14.76 12.74 4.22
C THR A 65 -15.18 14.10 3.67
N ALA A 66 -14.97 14.36 2.38
CA ALA A 66 -15.43 15.58 1.73
C ALA A 66 -16.96 15.70 1.84
N THR A 67 -17.68 14.62 1.55
CA THR A 67 -19.14 14.56 1.69
C THR A 67 -19.57 14.81 3.15
N PHE A 68 -18.95 14.10 4.11
CA PHE A 68 -19.27 14.27 5.54
C PHE A 68 -19.07 15.71 6.02
N ASN A 69 -17.95 16.34 5.63
CA ASN A 69 -17.65 17.72 6.02
C ASN A 69 -18.59 18.73 5.35
N GLN A 70 -19.05 18.46 4.12
CA GLN A 70 -20.03 19.28 3.41
C GLN A 70 -21.43 19.20 4.02
N ASP A 71 -21.86 18.02 4.46
CA ASP A 71 -23.16 17.81 5.11
C ASP A 71 -23.30 18.56 6.44
N GLY A 72 -22.18 18.95 7.06
CA GLY A 72 -22.16 19.81 8.24
C GLY A 72 -22.80 19.18 9.47
N TYR A 73 -22.60 17.87 9.67
CA TYR A 73 -23.08 17.13 10.84
C TYR A 73 -22.69 17.84 12.14
N LYS A 74 -23.61 17.88 13.11
CA LYS A 74 -23.43 18.59 14.37
C LYS A 74 -23.44 17.65 15.56
N THR A 75 -22.63 17.98 16.55
CA THR A 75 -22.73 17.44 17.90
C THR A 75 -24.09 17.78 18.53
N LYS A 76 -24.47 17.08 19.61
CA LYS A 76 -25.68 17.42 20.40
C LYS A 76 -25.67 18.85 20.93
N ALA A 77 -24.48 19.44 21.13
CA ALA A 77 -24.30 20.82 21.56
C ALA A 77 -24.39 21.85 20.41
N GLY A 78 -24.70 21.41 19.18
CA GLY A 78 -24.88 22.29 18.01
C GLY A 78 -23.59 22.69 17.30
N LYS A 79 -22.40 22.27 17.77
CA LYS A 79 -21.14 22.50 17.07
C LYS A 79 -21.00 21.56 15.87
N GLN A 80 -20.58 22.09 14.73
CA GLN A 80 -20.27 21.29 13.55
C GLN A 80 -19.06 20.39 13.82
N ILE A 81 -19.10 19.17 13.30
CA ILE A 81 -18.00 18.23 13.30
C ILE A 81 -17.25 18.41 11.98
N TYR A 82 -15.93 18.50 12.04
CA TYR A 82 -15.08 18.58 10.87
C TYR A 82 -13.98 17.53 10.98
N VAL A 83 -13.86 16.66 9.98
CA VAL A 83 -12.89 15.57 9.95
C VAL A 83 -11.67 16.00 9.15
N ASP A 84 -10.51 15.93 9.79
CA ASP A 84 -9.20 16.06 9.16
C ASP A 84 -8.66 14.65 8.91
N ALA A 85 -8.71 14.20 7.66
CA ALA A 85 -8.27 12.87 7.29
C ALA A 85 -6.82 12.92 6.76
N ILE A 86 -5.94 12.07 7.29
CA ILE A 86 -4.52 11.98 6.90
C ILE A 86 -4.19 10.54 6.48
N ALA A 87 -3.76 10.38 5.22
CA ALA A 87 -3.25 9.13 4.68
C ALA A 87 -1.80 8.91 5.13
N GLU A 88 -1.50 7.73 5.67
CA GLU A 88 -0.18 7.33 6.16
C GLU A 88 0.09 5.84 5.87
N GLY A 89 1.31 5.37 6.11
CA GLY A 89 1.57 3.93 6.20
C GLY A 89 0.78 3.29 7.36
N SER A 90 0.43 2.00 7.25
CA SER A 90 -0.31 1.32 8.34
C SER A 90 0.54 1.21 9.61
N GLY A 91 1.84 0.96 9.49
CA GLY A 91 2.76 0.99 10.65
C GLY A 91 2.91 2.40 11.21
N GLU A 92 3.08 3.38 10.31
CA GLU A 92 3.24 4.79 10.66
C GLU A 92 2.05 5.35 11.47
N CYS A 93 0.81 5.00 11.09
CA CYS A 93 -0.40 5.37 11.85
C CYS A 93 -0.27 5.00 13.35
N ILE A 94 0.29 3.83 13.61
CA ILE A 94 0.39 3.23 14.95
C ILE A 94 1.60 3.79 15.69
N ASP A 95 2.75 3.84 15.03
CA ASP A 95 3.99 4.35 15.60
C ASP A 95 3.83 5.78 16.09
N LYS A 96 3.13 6.63 15.33
CA LYS A 96 2.89 8.02 15.74
C LYS A 96 1.98 8.13 16.96
N ILE A 97 1.03 7.22 17.13
CA ILE A 97 0.18 7.15 18.34
C ILE A 97 1.01 6.67 19.54
N ILE A 98 1.81 5.60 19.37
CA ILE A 98 2.63 5.03 20.45
C ILE A 98 3.68 6.03 20.95
N ASN A 99 4.31 6.76 20.02
CA ASN A 99 5.34 7.74 20.34
C ASN A 99 4.79 9.11 20.77
N ASP A 100 3.46 9.25 20.94
CA ASP A 100 2.75 10.50 21.26
C ASP A 100 3.06 11.66 20.29
N SER A 101 3.50 11.35 19.06
CA SER A 101 3.77 12.36 18.02
C SER A 101 2.52 12.73 17.22
N GLN A 102 1.44 11.94 17.33
CA GLN A 102 0.14 12.23 16.75
C GLN A 102 -1.00 11.74 17.65
N LYS A 103 -1.95 12.63 17.96
CA LYS A 103 -3.13 12.34 18.78
C LYS A 103 -4.35 12.15 17.89
N ALA A 104 -4.40 11.00 17.21
CA ALA A 104 -5.53 10.65 16.36
C ALA A 104 -6.79 10.34 17.19
N ASP A 105 -7.93 10.87 16.79
CA ASP A 105 -9.24 10.56 17.37
C ASP A 105 -9.82 9.28 16.75
N LEU A 106 -9.50 9.02 15.49
CA LEU A 106 -9.86 7.82 14.75
C LEU A 106 -8.64 7.29 14.01
N VAL A 107 -8.48 5.97 13.98
CA VAL A 107 -7.40 5.30 13.25
C VAL A 107 -7.95 4.12 12.45
N SER A 108 -7.51 3.98 11.18
CA SER A 108 -7.90 2.87 10.31
C SER A 108 -6.70 2.33 9.51
N PRO A 109 -5.84 1.51 10.14
CA PRO A 109 -4.79 0.81 9.40
C PRO A 109 -5.43 -0.16 8.38
N ALA A 110 -4.65 -0.64 7.41
CA ALA A 110 -5.17 -1.57 6.40
C ALA A 110 -5.35 -3.00 6.92
N SER A 111 -4.76 -3.35 8.07
CA SER A 111 -4.94 -4.65 8.69
C SER A 111 -5.03 -4.56 10.21
N GLU A 112 -5.85 -5.45 10.78
CA GLU A 112 -5.97 -5.66 12.23
C GLU A 112 -4.63 -6.09 12.86
N VAL A 113 -3.70 -6.62 12.06
CA VAL A 113 -2.36 -6.99 12.54
C VAL A 113 -1.64 -5.77 13.14
N PHE A 114 -1.75 -4.60 12.52
CA PHE A 114 -1.15 -3.36 13.04
C PHE A 114 -1.82 -2.89 14.34
N VAL A 115 -3.12 -3.15 14.51
CA VAL A 115 -3.82 -2.89 15.78
C VAL A 115 -3.28 -3.79 16.89
N ARG A 116 -3.10 -5.08 16.60
CA ARG A 116 -2.59 -6.06 17.55
C ARG A 116 -1.13 -5.82 17.93
N LEU A 117 -0.29 -5.52 16.95
CA LEU A 117 1.11 -5.13 17.17
C LEU A 117 1.17 -3.85 18.00
N GLY A 118 0.40 -2.83 17.60
CA GLY A 118 0.34 -1.56 18.31
C GLY A 118 -0.11 -1.67 19.76
N ASN A 119 -1.15 -2.45 20.05
CA ASN A 119 -1.61 -2.68 21.41
C ASN A 119 -0.64 -3.54 22.23
N THR A 120 0.09 -4.46 21.60
CA THR A 120 1.15 -5.24 22.26
C THR A 120 2.29 -4.33 22.67
N GLU A 121 2.74 -3.48 21.77
CA GLU A 121 3.78 -2.50 22.04
C GLU A 121 3.32 -1.43 23.04
N GLY A 122 2.10 -0.94 22.92
CA GLY A 122 1.49 0.00 23.88
C GLY A 122 1.47 -0.58 25.29
N ARG A 123 1.12 -1.86 25.46
CA ARG A 123 1.21 -2.53 26.78
C ARG A 123 2.64 -2.55 27.29
N ALA A 124 3.61 -2.89 26.44
CA ALA A 124 5.00 -2.99 26.82
C ALA A 124 5.62 -1.62 27.19
N LYS A 125 5.31 -0.56 26.43
CA LYS A 125 5.91 0.78 26.60
C LYS A 125 5.11 1.69 27.54
N LEU A 126 3.78 1.63 27.48
CA LEU A 126 2.87 2.60 28.13
C LEU A 126 1.97 1.96 29.19
N GLY A 127 2.03 0.64 29.38
CA GLY A 127 1.20 -0.08 30.34
C GLY A 127 -0.28 -0.17 29.97
N ARG A 128 -0.65 0.17 28.73
CA ARG A 128 -2.05 0.16 28.25
C ARG A 128 -2.15 -0.07 26.76
N GLU A 129 -3.32 -0.49 26.29
CA GLU A 129 -3.63 -0.45 24.86
C GLU A 129 -3.72 1.00 24.37
N VAL A 130 -3.28 1.22 23.12
CA VAL A 130 -3.28 2.53 22.47
C VAL A 130 -4.45 2.69 21.51
N ILE A 131 -5.00 1.58 21.02
CA ILE A 131 -6.12 1.54 20.09
C ILE A 131 -7.27 0.80 20.75
N GLY A 132 -8.44 1.45 20.76
CA GLY A 132 -9.67 0.88 21.30
C GLY A 132 -10.32 -0.16 20.37
N PRO A 133 -11.57 -0.55 20.64
CA PRO A 133 -12.31 -1.50 19.82
C PRO A 133 -12.42 -1.06 18.36
N THR A 134 -12.21 -2.00 17.43
CA THR A 134 -12.23 -1.74 15.99
C THR A 134 -13.35 -2.50 15.28
N LYS A 135 -13.68 -2.06 14.06
CA LYS A 135 -14.58 -2.75 13.15
C LYS A 135 -13.94 -2.81 11.77
N ASN A 136 -14.15 -3.91 11.05
CA ASN A 136 -13.71 -4.04 9.67
C ASN A 136 -14.57 -3.13 8.79
N LEU A 137 -13.91 -2.24 8.04
CA LEU A 137 -14.57 -1.35 7.08
C LEU A 137 -14.64 -1.97 5.69
N VAL A 138 -13.52 -2.56 5.25
CA VAL A 138 -13.34 -3.16 3.93
C VAL A 138 -12.46 -4.40 4.08
N LEU A 139 -12.69 -5.41 3.23
CA LEU A 139 -11.82 -6.57 3.08
C LEU A 139 -11.29 -6.59 1.64
N SER A 140 -9.96 -6.62 1.51
CA SER A 140 -9.28 -6.72 0.22
C SER A 140 -8.36 -7.95 0.23
N PRO A 141 -8.43 -8.83 -0.79
CA PRO A 141 -7.48 -9.93 -0.92
C PRO A 141 -6.11 -9.39 -1.34
N VAL A 142 -5.04 -10.03 -0.86
CA VAL A 142 -3.70 -9.88 -1.42
C VAL A 142 -3.51 -10.97 -2.47
N VAL A 143 -3.03 -10.57 -3.65
CA VAL A 143 -2.88 -11.44 -4.82
C VAL A 143 -1.50 -11.25 -5.46
N ILE A 144 -1.06 -12.27 -6.20
CA ILE A 144 0.13 -12.17 -7.04
C ILE A 144 -0.26 -11.48 -8.35
N GLY A 145 0.36 -10.33 -8.64
CA GLY A 145 0.21 -9.63 -9.92
C GLY A 145 1.33 -10.01 -10.89
N ILE A 146 0.99 -10.51 -12.08
CA ILE A 146 1.94 -10.86 -13.16
C ILE A 146 1.40 -10.34 -14.49
N TRP A 147 2.27 -9.83 -15.37
CA TRP A 147 1.89 -9.46 -16.73
C TRP A 147 1.39 -10.68 -17.52
N GLU A 148 0.31 -10.52 -18.28
CA GLU A 148 -0.33 -11.64 -18.99
C GLU A 148 0.64 -12.50 -19.84
N PRO A 149 1.58 -11.94 -20.64
CA PRO A 149 2.52 -12.75 -21.41
C PRO A 149 3.43 -13.61 -20.52
N MET A 150 3.87 -13.04 -19.38
CA MET A 150 4.71 -13.72 -18.40
C MET A 150 3.93 -14.82 -17.68
N ALA A 151 2.66 -14.57 -17.33
CA ALA A 151 1.80 -15.58 -16.72
C ALA A 151 1.55 -16.76 -17.68
N LYS A 152 1.34 -16.49 -18.96
CA LYS A 152 1.20 -17.53 -20.00
C LYS A 152 2.45 -18.38 -20.15
N ALA A 153 3.64 -17.78 -20.07
CA ALA A 153 4.91 -18.52 -20.08
C ALA A 153 5.08 -19.47 -18.87
N LEU A 154 4.31 -19.26 -17.80
CA LEU A 154 4.24 -20.13 -16.62
C LEU A 154 3.11 -21.18 -16.71
N GLY A 155 2.30 -21.16 -17.77
CA GLY A 155 1.22 -22.11 -18.01
C GLY A 155 -0.19 -21.59 -17.70
N TRP A 156 -0.36 -20.32 -17.33
CA TRP A 156 -1.69 -19.73 -17.17
C TRP A 156 -2.40 -19.59 -18.55
N PRO A 157 -3.72 -19.82 -18.68
CA PRO A 157 -4.71 -20.08 -17.62
C PRO A 157 -4.86 -21.54 -17.20
N ASP A 158 -4.24 -22.49 -17.90
CA ASP A 158 -4.45 -23.92 -17.66
C ASP A 158 -3.83 -24.41 -16.34
N LYS A 159 -2.80 -23.72 -15.86
CA LYS A 159 -2.15 -23.93 -14.56
C LYS A 159 -2.23 -22.66 -13.71
N PRO A 160 -2.81 -22.72 -12.49
CA PRO A 160 -2.77 -21.58 -11.57
C PRO A 160 -1.33 -21.31 -11.12
N ILE A 161 -0.99 -20.04 -10.97
CA ILE A 161 0.33 -19.60 -10.53
C ILE A 161 0.31 -19.37 -9.02
N GLY A 162 1.25 -19.98 -8.31
CA GLY A 162 1.39 -19.84 -6.86
C GLY A 162 2.79 -19.43 -6.43
N TRP A 163 2.97 -19.28 -5.11
CA TRP A 163 4.26 -18.88 -4.52
C TRP A 163 5.41 -19.84 -4.82
N SER A 164 5.14 -21.13 -5.04
CA SER A 164 6.17 -22.08 -5.46
C SER A 164 6.71 -21.79 -6.87
N ASP A 165 5.86 -21.29 -7.79
CA ASP A 165 6.31 -20.84 -9.11
C ASP A 165 7.15 -19.56 -8.98
N ILE A 166 6.75 -18.65 -8.09
CA ILE A 166 7.52 -17.43 -7.77
C ILE A 166 8.89 -17.79 -7.20
N LEU A 167 8.97 -18.73 -6.26
CA LEU A 167 10.25 -19.22 -5.72
C LEU A 167 11.12 -19.83 -6.84
N GLY A 168 10.52 -20.63 -7.72
CA GLY A 168 11.21 -21.21 -8.87
C GLY A 168 11.84 -20.14 -9.76
N LEU A 169 11.09 -19.11 -10.11
CA LEU A 169 11.59 -17.98 -10.90
C LEU A 169 12.65 -17.16 -10.15
N ALA A 170 12.44 -16.89 -8.86
CA ALA A 170 13.33 -16.10 -8.02
C ALA A 170 14.70 -16.75 -7.82
N THR A 171 14.76 -18.09 -7.84
CA THR A 171 15.99 -18.86 -7.64
C THR A 171 16.63 -19.36 -8.94
N ASP A 172 16.01 -19.10 -10.09
CA ASP A 172 16.55 -19.47 -11.39
C ASP A 172 17.60 -18.45 -11.88
N ASN A 173 18.85 -18.90 -11.99
CA ASN A 173 19.96 -18.09 -12.49
C ASN A 173 19.80 -17.66 -13.96
N GLN A 174 19.06 -18.41 -14.76
CA GLN A 174 18.73 -18.07 -16.17
C GLN A 174 17.49 -17.18 -16.28
N GLY A 175 16.71 -17.04 -15.20
CA GLY A 175 15.50 -16.21 -15.16
C GLY A 175 14.49 -16.61 -16.23
N TRP A 176 13.97 -15.62 -16.96
CA TRP A 176 12.96 -15.86 -17.98
C TRP A 176 13.47 -16.63 -19.22
N ALA A 177 14.79 -16.79 -19.38
CA ALA A 177 15.35 -17.61 -20.46
C ALA A 177 14.96 -19.09 -20.34
N THR A 178 14.79 -19.62 -19.12
CA THR A 178 14.26 -20.98 -18.89
C THR A 178 12.85 -21.17 -19.44
N HIS A 179 12.11 -20.09 -19.56
CA HIS A 179 10.76 -20.04 -20.10
C HIS A 179 10.72 -19.56 -21.56
N GLY A 180 11.86 -19.55 -22.26
CA GLY A 180 11.95 -19.15 -23.67
C GLY A 180 11.94 -17.64 -23.92
N HIS A 181 12.06 -16.83 -22.87
CA HIS A 181 11.97 -15.38 -22.92
C HIS A 181 13.21 -14.68 -22.33
N PRO A 182 14.42 -14.88 -22.91
CA PRO A 182 15.64 -14.23 -22.41
C PRO A 182 15.57 -12.70 -22.44
N GLU A 183 14.74 -12.12 -23.30
CA GLU A 183 14.53 -10.68 -23.43
C GLU A 183 13.92 -10.03 -22.18
N TRP A 184 13.26 -10.81 -21.31
CA TRP A 184 12.73 -10.31 -20.02
C TRP A 184 13.78 -10.33 -18.90
N GLY A 185 14.94 -10.95 -19.13
CA GLY A 185 16.06 -10.98 -18.19
C GLY A 185 15.80 -11.81 -16.92
N LYS A 186 16.47 -11.43 -15.83
CA LYS A 186 16.28 -12.07 -14.51
C LYS A 186 14.92 -11.71 -13.91
N PHE A 187 14.31 -12.67 -13.23
CA PHE A 187 13.10 -12.40 -12.45
C PHE A 187 13.39 -11.42 -11.32
N LYS A 188 12.40 -10.56 -11.02
CA LYS A 188 12.42 -9.64 -9.89
C LYS A 188 11.04 -9.61 -9.27
N PHE A 189 10.99 -9.75 -7.95
CA PHE A 189 9.75 -9.63 -7.19
C PHE A 189 9.61 -8.21 -6.62
N GLY A 190 8.38 -7.73 -6.48
CA GLY A 190 8.11 -6.39 -5.95
C GLY A 190 7.03 -6.44 -4.88
N HIS A 191 7.37 -5.95 -3.70
CA HIS A 191 6.42 -5.58 -2.66
C HIS A 191 6.96 -4.39 -1.87
N THR A 192 6.08 -3.68 -1.18
CA THR A 192 6.44 -2.55 -0.29
C THR A 192 7.17 -3.03 0.97
N HIS A 193 7.86 -2.14 1.70
CA HIS A 193 8.54 -2.50 2.96
C HIS A 193 7.56 -3.06 4.01
N PRO A 194 7.82 -4.24 4.59
CA PRO A 194 6.88 -4.96 5.46
C PRO A 194 6.65 -4.30 6.82
N GLU A 195 7.59 -3.51 7.33
CA GLU A 195 7.44 -2.81 8.60
C GLU A 195 6.43 -1.65 8.53
N TYR A 196 6.42 -0.94 7.38
CA TYR A 196 5.67 0.31 7.25
C TYR A 196 4.38 0.15 6.43
N SER A 197 4.33 -0.84 5.54
CA SER A 197 3.25 -1.03 4.60
C SER A 197 2.52 -2.36 4.81
N ASN A 198 1.19 -2.31 4.73
CA ASN A 198 0.33 -3.47 4.86
C ASN A 198 0.54 -4.48 3.74
N SER A 199 0.60 -4.05 2.48
CA SER A 199 0.90 -4.95 1.35
C SER A 199 2.24 -5.68 1.52
N GLY A 200 3.23 -5.07 2.15
CA GLY A 200 4.52 -5.71 2.44
C GLY A 200 4.38 -6.80 3.49
N LEU A 201 3.78 -6.47 4.64
CA LEU A 201 3.59 -7.40 5.75
C LEU A 201 2.72 -8.60 5.34
N VAL A 202 1.61 -8.34 4.64
CA VAL A 202 0.70 -9.40 4.22
C VAL A 202 1.30 -10.26 3.10
N SER A 203 2.19 -9.71 2.26
CA SER A 203 2.96 -10.52 1.30
C SER A 203 3.87 -11.53 2.03
N LEU A 204 4.59 -11.10 3.07
CA LEU A 204 5.39 -12.01 3.90
C LEU A 204 4.54 -13.09 4.56
N PHE A 205 3.36 -12.75 5.08
CA PHE A 205 2.44 -13.75 5.60
C PHE A 205 1.98 -14.72 4.53
N ALA A 206 1.62 -14.25 3.35
CA ALA A 206 1.21 -15.10 2.24
C ALA A 206 2.33 -16.08 1.82
N ILE A 207 3.58 -15.62 1.78
CA ILE A 207 4.75 -16.46 1.52
C ILE A 207 4.93 -17.50 2.64
N ALA A 208 4.84 -17.11 3.91
CA ALA A 208 4.99 -18.02 5.04
C ALA A 208 3.88 -19.10 5.06
N TYR A 209 2.62 -18.70 4.82
CA TYR A 209 1.51 -19.64 4.66
C TYR A 209 1.76 -20.64 3.53
N ALA A 210 2.24 -20.17 2.38
CA ALA A 210 2.56 -21.03 1.25
C ALA A 210 3.73 -21.98 1.53
N ALA A 211 4.77 -21.52 2.24
CA ALA A 211 5.92 -22.32 2.62
C ALA A 211 5.55 -23.49 3.55
N VAL A 212 4.61 -23.26 4.46
CA VAL A 212 4.08 -24.28 5.39
C VAL A 212 3.00 -25.14 4.72
N GLY A 213 2.35 -24.64 3.67
CA GLY A 213 1.22 -25.28 3.02
C GLY A 213 -0.09 -25.14 3.81
N LYS A 214 -0.26 -24.03 4.54
CA LYS A 214 -1.48 -23.70 5.28
C LYS A 214 -2.19 -22.50 4.65
N THR A 215 -3.49 -22.39 4.89
CA THR A 215 -4.29 -21.20 4.51
C THR A 215 -4.85 -20.45 5.73
N THR A 216 -4.78 -21.06 6.90
CA THR A 216 -5.23 -20.52 8.19
C THR A 216 -4.40 -21.10 9.33
N SER A 217 -4.47 -20.49 10.51
CA SER A 217 -3.90 -21.05 11.75
C SER A 217 -2.39 -21.35 11.66
N LEU A 218 -1.62 -20.38 11.18
CA LEU A 218 -0.17 -20.42 11.24
C LEU A 218 0.30 -20.24 12.69
N GLU A 219 1.16 -21.13 13.16
CA GLU A 219 1.71 -21.13 14.51
C GLU A 219 3.22 -20.86 14.48
N ILE A 220 3.78 -20.42 15.61
CA ILE A 220 5.23 -20.16 15.72
C ILE A 220 6.05 -21.42 15.40
N ASN A 221 5.57 -22.59 15.83
CA ASN A 221 6.24 -23.86 15.57
C ASN A 221 6.24 -24.27 14.09
N ASP A 222 5.37 -23.71 13.26
CA ASP A 222 5.43 -23.93 11.81
C ASP A 222 6.61 -23.17 11.19
N LEU A 223 7.00 -22.03 11.79
CA LEU A 223 7.99 -21.10 11.23
C LEU A 223 9.43 -21.45 11.59
N ILE A 224 9.64 -22.34 12.56
CA ILE A 224 10.98 -22.76 13.00
C ILE A 224 11.61 -23.81 12.07
N ASP A 225 10.84 -24.41 11.14
CA ASP A 225 11.40 -25.32 10.14
C ASP A 225 12.35 -24.55 9.21
N PRO A 226 13.63 -24.94 9.11
CA PRO A 226 14.60 -24.29 8.21
C PRO A 226 14.11 -24.16 6.76
N LYS A 227 13.30 -25.12 6.28
CA LYS A 227 12.74 -25.09 4.92
C LYS A 227 11.81 -23.90 4.70
N VAL A 228 11.07 -23.49 5.73
CA VAL A 228 10.20 -22.30 5.67
C VAL A 228 11.05 -21.04 5.56
N GLY A 229 12.12 -20.96 6.37
CA GLY A 229 13.09 -19.88 6.28
C GLY A 229 13.77 -19.79 4.91
N ASP A 230 14.16 -20.93 4.33
CA ASP A 230 14.79 -20.99 3.01
C ASP A 230 13.81 -20.61 1.88
N PHE A 231 12.55 -21.03 1.98
CA PHE A 231 11.49 -20.64 1.04
C PHE A 231 11.29 -19.11 1.03
N ILE A 232 11.14 -18.51 2.23
CA ILE A 232 10.97 -17.07 2.37
C ILE A 232 12.19 -16.34 1.80
N LYS A 233 13.41 -16.71 2.24
CA LYS A 233 14.66 -16.09 1.75
C LYS A 233 14.82 -16.21 0.25
N GLY A 234 14.45 -17.35 -0.34
CA GLY A 234 14.55 -17.58 -1.77
C GLY A 234 13.74 -16.57 -2.60
N ILE A 235 12.56 -16.19 -2.12
CA ILE A 235 11.73 -15.15 -2.75
C ILE A 235 12.25 -13.76 -2.39
N GLU A 236 12.50 -13.49 -1.11
CA GLU A 236 12.91 -12.16 -0.61
C GLU A 236 14.23 -11.67 -1.21
N ASN A 237 15.16 -12.59 -1.53
CA ASN A 237 16.42 -12.24 -2.20
C ASN A 237 16.21 -11.71 -3.64
N SER A 238 15.04 -11.90 -4.23
CA SER A 238 14.68 -11.36 -5.56
C SER A 238 13.95 -10.02 -5.49
N VAL A 239 13.69 -9.50 -4.28
CA VAL A 239 12.92 -8.28 -4.06
C VAL A 239 13.73 -7.05 -4.43
N LEU A 240 13.06 -6.14 -5.14
CA LEU A 240 13.50 -4.75 -5.25
C LEU A 240 12.67 -3.88 -4.31
N HIS A 241 13.34 -3.09 -3.46
CA HIS A 241 12.73 -2.02 -2.68
C HIS A 241 12.88 -0.67 -3.39
#